data_AF-A0A382PR23-F1
#
_entry.id   AF-A0A382PR23-F1
#
_cell.length_a   1.000
_cell.length_b   1.000
_cell.length_c   1.000
_cell.angle_alpha   90.00
_cell.angle_beta   90.00
_cell.angle_gamma   90.00
#
_symmetry.space_group_name_H-M   'P 1'
#
loop_
_entity.id
_entity.type
_entity.pdbx_description
1 polymer ?
#
loop_
_entity_poly.entity_id
_entity_poly.type
_entity_poly.pdbx_seq_one_letter_code
_entity_poly.pdbx_strand_id
1 'polypeptide(L)' 'VTTPTAGTLTWRVRLMFAAGQIPEGVQSTAFGFFLLFFYNQVLGLSGFLASL' A
#
# COMPACT_ATOMS: atom_id res chain seq x y z
N VAL A 1 -4.70 -26.46 12.64
CA VAL A 1 -5.06 -25.08 12.21
C VAL A 1 -6.48 -24.82 12.68
N THR A 2 -6.67 -24.05 13.75
CA THR A 2 -8.00 -23.70 14.27
C THR A 2 -8.52 -22.49 13.49
N THR A 3 -9.44 -22.71 12.56
CA THR A 3 -10.13 -21.64 11.85
C THR A 3 -10.87 -20.77 12.88
N PRO A 4 -10.54 -19.47 13.02
CA PRO A 4 -11.31 -18.62 13.91
C PRO A 4 -12.73 -18.50 13.35
N THR A 5 -13.72 -18.94 14.12
CA THR A 5 -15.13 -18.62 13.86
C THR A 5 -15.23 -17.10 13.81
N ALA A 6 -15.47 -16.56 12.62
CA ALA A 6 -15.52 -15.12 12.38
C ALA A 6 -16.71 -14.50 13.12
N GLY A 7 -16.53 -14.19 14.40
CA GLY A 7 -17.47 -13.36 15.14
C GLY A 7 -17.54 -11.98 14.50
N THR A 8 -18.74 -11.42 14.38
CA THR A 8 -18.96 -10.10 13.77
C THR A 8 -18.12 -9.04 14.50
N LEU A 9 -17.09 -8.53 13.83
CA LEU A 9 -16.26 -7.44 14.35
C LEU A 9 -17.11 -6.21 14.64
N THR A 10 -16.91 -5.62 15.81
CA THR A 10 -17.61 -4.38 16.19
C THR A 10 -17.26 -3.26 15.20
N TRP A 11 -18.22 -2.36 14.93
CA TRP A 11 -18.05 -1.24 14.00
C TRP A 11 -16.85 -0.35 14.35
N ARG A 12 -16.55 -0.20 15.65
CA ARG A 12 -15.38 0.55 16.15
C ARG A 12 -14.06 -0.06 15.68
N VAL A 13 -13.92 -1.39 15.75
CA VAL A 13 -12.71 -2.09 15.33
C VAL A 13 -12.52 -1.99 13.82
N ARG A 14 -13.61 -2.08 13.04
CA ARG A 14 -13.57 -1.86 11.59
C ARG A 14 -13.07 -0.47 11.22
N LEU A 15 -13.55 0.56 11.91
CA LEU A 15 -13.13 1.94 11.68
C LEU A 15 -11.66 2.17 12.08
N MET A 16 -11.22 1.64 13.22
CA MET A 16 -9.81 1.73 13.63
C MET A 16 -8.88 1.02 12.65
N PHE A 17 -9.29 -0.15 12.15
CA PHE A 17 -8.55 -0.86 11.11
C PHE A 17 -8.49 -0.06 9.81
N ALA A 18 -9.63 0.47 9.33
CA ALA A 18 -9.68 1.30 8.13
C ALA A 18 -8.80 2.56 8.25
N ALA A 19 -8.83 3.23 9.41
CA ALA A 19 -7.97 4.38 9.67
C ALA A 19 -6.48 4.01 9.66
N GLY A 20 -6.11 2.84 10.21
CA GLY A 20 -4.73 2.33 10.18
C GLY A 20 -4.24 1.94 8.78
N GLN A 21 -5.14 1.58 7.87
CA GLN A 21 -4.82 1.23 6.48
C GLN A 21 -4.50 2.45 5.60
N ILE A 22 -5.01 3.64 5.94
CA ILE A 22 -4.74 4.87 5.19
C ILE A 22 -3.24 5.19 5.10
N PRO A 23 -2.49 5.30 6.22
CA PRO A 23 -1.06 5.63 6.15
C PRO A 23 -0.23 4.54 5.46
N GLU A 24 -0.61 3.27 5.59
CA GLU A 24 0.05 2.16 4.87
C GLU A 24 -0.11 2.32 3.36
N GLY A 25 -1.34 2.58 2.90
CA GLY A 25 -1.63 2.82 1.48
C GLY A 25 -0.89 4.03 0.92
N VAL A 26 -0.83 5.12 1.70
CA VAL A 26 -0.08 6.33 1.33
C VAL A 26 1.42 6.03 1.22
N GLN A 27 2.01 5.33 2.20
CA GLN A 27 3.43 4.99 2.18
C GLN A 27 3.78 4.10 0.98
N SER A 28 3.00 3.03 0.76
CA SER A 28 3.20 2.11 -0.36
C SER A 28 3.09 2.81 -1.72
N THR A 29 2.05 3.63 -1.89
CA THR A 29 1.84 4.39 -3.14
C THR A 29 2.91 5.44 -3.37
N ALA A 30 3.28 6.19 -2.32
CA ALA A 30 4.34 7.19 -2.39
C ALA A 30 5.70 6.57 -2.75
N PHE A 31 5.99 5.37 -2.23
CA PHE A 31 7.19 4.63 -2.58
C PHE A 31 7.17 4.20 -4.06
N GLY A 32 6.03 3.73 -4.58
CA GLY A 32 5.88 3.42 -6.01
C GLY A 32 6.13 4.63 -6.91
N PHE A 33 5.58 5.80 -6.57
CA PHE A 33 5.85 7.04 -7.31
C PHE A 33 7.31 7.48 -7.22
N PHE A 34 7.90 7.39 -6.02
CA PHE A 34 9.32 7.66 -5.84
C PHE A 34 10.18 6.80 -6.78
N LEU A 35 9.92 5.49 -6.85
CA LEU A 35 10.65 4.59 -7.73
C LEU A 35 10.50 4.97 -9.20
N LEU A 36 9.29 5.29 -9.66
CA LEU A 36 9.07 5.74 -11.05
C LEU A 36 9.93 6.96 -11.40
N PHE A 37 9.93 7.98 -10.55
CA PHE A 37 10.74 9.17 -10.78
C PHE A 37 12.24 8.89 -10.62
N PHE A 38 12.63 8.07 -9.65
CA PHE A 38 14.02 7.68 -9.45
C PHE A 38 14.59 6.94 -10.67
N TYR A 39 13.86 5.95 -11.19
CA TYR A 39 14.28 5.22 -12.38
C TYR A 39 14.36 6.15 -13.60
N ASN A 40 13.40 7.06 -13.77
CA ASN A 40 13.37 7.92 -14.93
C ASN A 40 14.40 9.07 -14.89
N GLN A 41 14.54 9.73 -13.74
CA GLN A 41 15.33 10.97 -13.62
C GLN A 41 16.74 10.74 -13.09
N VAL A 42 16.96 9.72 -12.24
CA VAL A 42 18.29 9.45 -11.67
C VAL A 42 19.03 8.42 -12.49
N LEU A 43 18.34 7.34 -12.89
CA LEU A 43 18.96 6.23 -13.64
C LEU A 43 18.77 6.35 -15.16
N GLY A 44 17.91 7.26 -15.64
CA GLY A 44 17.67 7.48 -17.07
C GLY A 44 16.92 6.34 -17.77
N LEU A 45 16.28 5.43 -17.02
CA LEU A 45 15.49 4.34 -17.56
C LEU A 45 14.11 4.84 -18.02
N SER A 46 13.62 4.36 -19.17
CA SER A 46 12.31 4.78 -19.65
C SER A 46 11.19 4.29 -18.71
N GLY A 47 10.19 5.15 -18.45
CA GLY A 47 9.12 4.87 -17.48
C GLY A 47 8.29 3.61 -17.77
N PHE A 48 8.21 3.19 -19.03
CA PHE A 48 7.53 1.95 -19.43
C PHE A 48 8.23 0.69 -18.90
N LEU A 49 9.58 0.67 -18.86
CA LEU A 49 10.33 -0.45 -18.30
C LEU A 49 10.34 -0.43 -16.75
N ALA A 50 10.16 0.74 -16.15
CA ALA A 50 10.16 0.90 -14.70
C ALA A 50 8.83 0.48 -14.04
N SER A 51 7.72 0.46 -14.79
CA SER A 51 6.40 0.09 -14.29
C SER A 51 5.96 -1.33 -14.63
N LEU A 52 6.81 -2.11 -15.31
CA LEU A 52 6.53 -3.48 -15.75
C LEU A 52 7.01 -4.49 -14.69
#